data_AF-A0A2K3M1W2-F1
#
_entry.id   AF-A0A2K3M1W2-F1
#
_cell.length_a   1.000
_cell.length_b   1.000
_cell.length_c   1.000
_cell.angle_alpha   90.00
_cell.angle_beta   90.00
_cell.angle_gamma   90.00
#
_symmetry.space_group_name_H-M   'P 1'
#
loop_
_entity.id
_entity.type
_entity.pdbx_description
1 polymer ?
#
loop_
_entity_poly.entity_id
_entity_poly.type
_entity_poly.pdbx_seq_one_letter_code
_entity_poly.pdbx_strand_id
1 'polypeptide(L)'
;MVLLGLMQFSVLSLCFLVLTTFPYQVSSRGIFGRKPNGAYPSLDDGICATSVIVHGYKCQELQVTTQDGYILSLQRIPEGRGKGSNGGTRKQPVLLQHGVLV
;
A
#
# COMPACT_ATOMS: atom_id res chain seq x y z
N MET A 1 43.76 37.79 9.36
CA MET A 1 43.03 37.36 8.15
C MET A 1 43.27 35.89 7.80
N VAL A 2 44.49 35.34 7.98
CA VAL A 2 44.82 33.94 7.68
C VAL A 2 44.19 32.93 8.69
N LEU A 3 44.16 33.27 9.98
CA LEU A 3 43.61 32.38 11.03
C LEU A 3 42.10 32.15 10.89
N LEU A 4 41.34 33.16 10.47
CA LEU A 4 39.89 33.05 10.24
C LEU A 4 39.58 32.10 9.07
N GLY A 5 40.41 32.12 8.03
CA GLY A 5 40.27 31.23 6.87
C GLY A 5 40.50 29.76 7.24
N LEU A 6 41.53 29.47 8.05
CA LEU A 6 41.85 28.12 8.51
C LEU A 6 40.72 27.50 9.35
N MET A 7 40.05 28.30 10.18
CA MET A 7 38.88 27.87 10.97
C MET A 7 37.66 27.60 10.08
N GLN A 8 37.51 28.34 8.98
CA GLN A 8 36.43 28.10 8.02
C GLN A 8 36.62 26.76 7.27
N PHE A 9 37.87 26.46 6.86
CA PHE A 9 38.19 25.20 6.18
C PHE A 9 38.04 23.98 7.09
N SER A 10 38.40 24.10 8.38
CA SER A 10 38.24 23.00 9.34
C SER A 10 36.77 22.69 9.60
N VAL A 11 35.92 23.71 9.74
CA VAL A 11 34.47 23.54 9.94
C VAL A 11 33.81 22.93 8.70
N LEU A 12 34.17 23.37 7.50
CA LEU A 12 33.65 22.81 6.25
C LEU A 12 34.05 21.35 6.05
N SER A 13 35.30 21.00 6.37
CA SER A 13 35.81 19.63 6.31
C SER A 13 35.09 18.71 7.29
N LEU A 14 34.91 19.16 8.54
CA LEU A 14 34.13 18.43 9.54
C LEU A 14 32.66 18.25 9.12
N CYS A 15 32.04 19.29 8.54
CA CYS A 15 30.68 19.21 8.00
C CYS A 15 30.56 18.15 6.89
N PHE A 16 31.53 18.11 5.97
CA PHE A 16 31.54 17.15 4.87
C PHE A 16 31.74 15.72 5.37
N LEU A 17 32.66 15.51 6.33
CA LEU A 17 32.88 14.21 6.94
C LEU A 17 31.65 13.71 7.72
N VAL A 18 30.92 14.60 8.39
CA VAL A 18 29.63 14.26 9.04
C VAL A 18 28.58 13.86 7.99
N LEU A 19 28.48 14.60 6.88
CA LEU A 19 27.55 14.26 5.78
C LEU A 19 27.89 12.93 5.08
N THR A 20 29.16 12.53 5.01
CA THR A 20 29.56 11.26 4.36
C THR A 20 29.50 10.05 5.30
N THR A 21 29.65 10.25 6.61
CA THR A 21 29.68 9.15 7.60
C THR A 21 28.31 8.86 8.20
N PHE A 22 27.44 9.86 8.30
CA PHE A 22 26.03 9.67 8.60
C PHE A 22 25.28 9.59 7.27
N PRO A 23 24.89 8.41 6.78
CA PRO A 23 23.91 8.37 5.70
C PRO A 23 22.71 9.16 6.20
N TYR A 24 22.41 10.29 5.54
CA TYR A 24 21.13 10.96 5.70
C TYR A 24 20.09 9.92 5.31
N GLN A 25 19.56 9.23 6.32
CA GLN A 25 18.38 8.41 6.18
C GLN A 25 17.29 9.39 5.81
N VAL A 26 17.13 9.65 4.50
CA VAL A 26 15.81 9.84 3.93
C VAL A 26 15.07 8.56 4.28
N SER A 27 14.49 8.57 5.46
CA SER A 27 13.48 7.64 5.87
C SER A 27 12.26 7.94 4.99
N SER A 28 12.32 7.50 3.74
CA SER A 28 11.14 7.02 3.03
C SER A 28 10.68 5.75 3.76
N ARG A 29 10.24 5.90 5.01
CA ARG A 29 9.35 4.96 5.68
C ARG A 29 7.96 5.10 5.05
N GLY A 30 7.90 4.92 3.75
CA GLY A 30 6.83 4.12 3.19
C GLY A 30 7.16 2.70 3.63
N ILE A 31 6.75 2.36 4.86
CA ILE A 31 6.53 0.99 5.29
C ILE A 31 5.44 0.49 4.34
N PHE A 32 5.86 0.07 3.14
CA PHE A 32 5.09 -0.84 2.33
C PHE A 32 4.89 -2.01 3.28
N GLY A 33 3.65 -2.19 3.72
CA GLY A 33 3.24 -3.26 4.59
C GLY A 33 3.43 -4.60 3.92
N ARG A 34 4.68 -5.03 3.74
CA ARG A 34 5.04 -6.43 3.67
C ARG A 34 4.79 -6.96 5.07
N LYS A 35 3.55 -7.39 5.33
CA LYS A 35 3.36 -8.56 6.19
C LYS A 35 4.14 -9.68 5.51
N PRO A 36 5.22 -10.21 6.11
CA PRO A 36 5.91 -11.37 5.58
C PRO A 36 5.13 -12.60 6.02
N ASN A 37 3.90 -12.74 5.52
CA ASN A 37 3.19 -13.99 5.66
C ASN A 37 2.99 -14.48 4.23
N GLY A 38 3.99 -15.20 3.71
CA GLY A 38 3.80 -16.18 2.67
C GLY A 38 2.95 -17.35 3.19
N ALA A 39 1.79 -17.01 3.77
CA ALA A 39 0.72 -17.96 3.96
C ALA A 39 0.21 -18.22 2.55
N TYR A 40 0.50 -19.42 2.04
CA TYR A 40 -0.29 -19.95 0.95
C TYR A 40 -1.75 -19.77 1.31
N PRO A 41 -2.60 -19.35 0.36
CA PRO A 41 -4.02 -19.29 0.63
C PRO A 41 -4.44 -20.61 1.25
N SER A 42 -5.02 -20.54 2.45
CA SER A 42 -5.63 -21.72 3.04
C SER A 42 -6.72 -22.21 2.08
N LEU A 43 -7.07 -23.49 2.12
CA LEU A 43 -8.18 -24.00 1.26
C LEU A 43 -9.50 -23.27 1.52
N ASP A 44 -9.61 -22.61 2.68
CA ASP A 44 -10.76 -21.83 3.12
C ASP A 44 -10.63 -20.33 2.76
N ASP A 45 -9.52 -19.90 2.15
CA ASP A 45 -9.29 -18.51 1.78
C ASP A 45 -10.07 -18.13 0.52
N GLY A 46 -11.01 -17.19 0.68
CA GLY A 46 -11.85 -16.68 -0.41
C GLY A 46 -11.10 -15.87 -1.47
N ILE A 47 -11.83 -15.46 -2.51
CA ILE A 47 -11.31 -14.71 -3.67
C ILE A 47 -10.61 -13.40 -3.22
N CYS A 48 -11.11 -12.75 -2.17
CA CYS A 48 -10.46 -11.55 -1.63
C CYS A 48 -9.04 -11.85 -1.16
N ALA A 49 -8.84 -12.92 -0.40
CA ALA A 49 -7.54 -13.29 0.15
C ALA A 49 -6.56 -13.73 -0.94
N THR A 50 -7.02 -14.54 -1.89
CA THR A 50 -6.17 -15.17 -2.91
C THR A 50 -5.81 -14.24 -4.07
N SER A 51 -6.74 -13.35 -4.46
CA SER A 51 -6.66 -12.64 -5.74
C SER A 51 -6.67 -11.12 -5.63
N VAL A 52 -7.23 -10.55 -4.55
CA VAL A 52 -7.40 -9.09 -4.44
C VAL A 52 -6.40 -8.47 -3.46
N ILE A 53 -6.29 -9.04 -2.26
CA ILE A 53 -5.45 -8.53 -1.18
C ILE A 53 -3.96 -8.71 -1.49
N VAL A 54 -3.58 -9.80 -2.17
CA VAL A 54 -2.21 -10.02 -2.67
C VAL A 54 -1.71 -8.88 -3.56
N HIS A 55 -2.65 -8.15 -4.18
CA HIS A 55 -2.39 -7.01 -5.03
C HIS A 55 -2.51 -5.67 -4.29
N GLY A 56 -2.64 -5.65 -2.97
CA GLY A 56 -2.66 -4.43 -2.16
C GLY A 56 -3.97 -3.63 -2.21
N TYR A 57 -5.07 -4.22 -2.69
CA TYR A 57 -6.40 -3.63 -2.59
C TYR A 57 -7.07 -4.08 -1.28
N LYS A 58 -7.91 -3.20 -0.71
CA LYS A 58 -8.88 -3.62 0.31
C LYS A 58 -9.99 -4.40 -0.38
N CYS A 59 -10.50 -5.44 0.29
CA CYS A 59 -11.54 -6.30 -0.26
C CYS A 59 -12.54 -6.68 0.84
N GLN A 60 -13.81 -6.75 0.49
CA GLN A 60 -14.90 -7.21 1.34
C GLN A 60 -15.62 -8.34 0.61
N GLU A 61 -15.93 -9.43 1.30
CA GLU A 61 -16.77 -10.52 0.77
C GLU A 61 -18.16 -10.38 1.39
N LEU A 62 -19.18 -10.35 0.53
CA LEU A 62 -20.58 -10.18 0.93
C LEU A 62 -21.35 -11.39 0.45
N GLN A 63 -22.20 -11.95 1.32
CA GLN A 63 -23.18 -12.94 0.95
C GLN A 63 -24.53 -12.25 0.76
N VAL A 64 -25.14 -12.42 -0.41
CA VAL A 64 -26.45 -11.85 -0.75
C VAL A 64 -27.39 -12.97 -1.14
N THR A 65 -28.53 -13.04 -0.47
CA THR A 65 -29.60 -13.98 -0.83
C THR A 65 -30.56 -13.29 -1.79
N THR A 66 -30.77 -13.88 -2.95
CA THR A 66 -31.75 -13.40 -3.94
C THR A 66 -33.17 -13.74 -3.51
N GLN A 67 -34.17 -13.12 -4.15
CA GLN A 67 -35.58 -13.35 -3.81
C GLN A 67 -36.02 -14.81 -4.01
N ASP A 68 -35.42 -15.49 -4.99
CA ASP A 68 -35.62 -16.90 -5.32
C ASP A 68 -34.73 -17.86 -4.52
N GLY A 69 -33.94 -17.35 -3.57
CA GLY A 69 -33.23 -18.16 -2.57
C GLY A 69 -31.79 -18.57 -2.92
N TYR A 70 -31.22 -18.07 -4.01
CA TYR A 70 -29.79 -18.30 -4.31
C TYR A 70 -28.91 -17.45 -3.40
N ILE A 71 -27.82 -18.03 -2.90
CA ILE A 71 -26.79 -17.32 -2.12
C ILE A 71 -25.64 -16.96 -3.06
N LEU A 72 -25.47 -15.66 -3.29
CA LEU A 72 -24.40 -15.10 -4.13
C LEU A 72 -23.25 -14.60 -3.24
N SER A 73 -22.02 -14.96 -3.60
CA SER A 73 -20.81 -14.39 -2.99
C SER A 73 -20.28 -13.25 -3.87
N LEU A 74 -20.28 -12.02 -3.33
CA LEU A 74 -19.86 -10.80 -4.03
C LEU A 74 -18.58 -10.24 -3.42
N GLN A 75 -17.64 -9.84 -4.26
CA GLN A 75 -16.40 -9.17 -3.84
C GLN A 75 -16.50 -7.67 -4.08
N ARG A 76 -16.22 -6.86 -3.05
CA ARG A 76 -16.22 -5.40 -3.13
C ARG A 76 -14.84 -4.83 -2.82
N ILE A 77 -14.32 -4.02 -3.73
CA ILE A 77 -13.12 -3.20 -3.53
C ILE A 77 -13.58 -1.76 -3.22
N PRO A 78 -13.59 -1.32 -1.95
CA PRO A 78 -14.11 -0.01 -1.57
C PRO A 78 -13.22 1.15 -2.06
N GLU A 79 -11.94 0.89 -2.31
CA GLU A 79 -10.99 1.91 -2.69
C GLU A 79 -9.78 1.36 -3.44
N GLY A 80 -9.18 2.21 -4.27
CA GLY A 80 -7.92 1.91 -4.95
C GLY A 80 -6.72 1.86 -3.98
N ARG A 81 -5.58 1.36 -4.48
CA ARG A 81 -4.35 1.13 -3.70
C ARG A 81 -3.73 2.40 -3.10
N GLY A 82 -3.97 3.56 -3.72
CA GLY A 82 -3.38 4.83 -3.30
C GLY A 82 -4.04 5.37 -2.03
N LYS A 83 -3.21 5.78 -1.06
CA LYS A 83 -3.63 6.56 0.11
C LYS A 83 -3.85 8.03 -0.29
N GLY A 84 -4.74 8.28 -1.23
CA GLY A 84 -4.82 9.59 -1.86
C GLY A 84 -5.90 9.69 -2.92
N SER A 85 -7.09 10.07 -2.48
CA SER A 85 -7.73 11.26 -3.03
C SER A 85 -8.71 11.78 -1.98
N ASN A 86 -8.61 13.06 -1.68
CA ASN A 86 -9.50 13.84 -0.82
C ASN A 86 -10.91 13.89 -1.44
N GLY A 87 -11.60 12.76 -1.52
CA GLY A 87 -12.81 12.59 -2.31
C GLY A 87 -13.83 11.74 -1.57
N GLY A 88 -14.30 12.24 -0.43
CA GLY A 88 -15.55 11.86 0.22
C GLY A 88 -15.75 10.39 0.62
N THR A 89 -16.61 10.16 1.60
CA THR A 89 -17.07 8.81 1.98
C THR A 89 -17.96 8.14 0.93
N ARG A 90 -18.30 8.84 -0.17
CA ARG A 90 -19.23 8.39 -1.21
C ARG A 90 -18.55 8.36 -2.59
N LYS A 91 -18.06 7.17 -2.96
CA LYS A 91 -17.56 6.88 -4.31
C LYS A 91 -18.70 6.30 -5.16
N GLN A 92 -18.70 6.60 -6.46
CA GLN A 92 -19.66 6.02 -7.38
C GLN A 92 -19.51 4.49 -7.40
N PRO A 93 -20.56 3.71 -7.13
CA PRO A 93 -20.50 2.26 -7.23
C PRO A 93 -20.45 1.82 -8.69
N VAL A 94 -19.65 0.78 -8.95
CA VAL A 94 -19.55 0.11 -10.26
C VAL A 94 -19.76 -1.38 -10.01
N LEU A 95 -20.66 -2.00 -10.77
CA LEU A 95 -20.90 -3.44 -10.75
C LEU A 95 -20.25 -4.07 -11.98
N LEU A 96 -19.43 -5.09 -11.76
CA LEU A 96 -18.78 -5.86 -12.83
C LEU A 96 -19.37 -7.26 -12.83
N GLN A 97 -19.86 -7.70 -13.99
CA GLN A 97 -20.44 -9.03 -14.18
C GLN A 97 -19.65 -9.77 -15.26
N HIS A 98 -19.25 -11.00 -14.96
CA HIS A 98 -18.59 -11.86 -15.93
C HIS A 98 -19.60 -12.42 -16.94
N GLY A 99 -19.11 -12.84 -18.10
CA GLY A 99 -19.91 -13.49 -19.13
C GLY A 99 -20.01 -15.01 -18.95
N VAL A 100 -20.56 -15.66 -19.96
CA VAL A 100 -20.62 -17.12 -20.12
C VAL A 100 -19.32 -17.60 -20.77
N LEU A 101 -18.80 -18.74 -20.31
CA LEU A 101 -17.71 -19.45 -20.98
C LEU A 101 -18.32 -20.37 -22.05
N VAL A 102 -17.86 -20.25 -23.29
CA VAL A 102 -18.29 -21.10 -24.44
C VAL A 102 -17.18 -22.03 -24.88
#